data_AF-A0A933MAM8-F1
#
_entry.id   AF-A0A933MAM8-F1
#
_cell.length_a   1.000
_cell.length_b   1.000
_cell.length_c   1.000
_cell.angle_alpha   90.00
_cell.angle_beta   90.00
_cell.angle_gamma   90.00
#
_symmetry.space_group_name_H-M   'P 1'
#
loop_
_entity.id
_entity.type
_entity.pdbx_description
1 polymer ?
#
loop_
_entity_poly.entity_id
_entity_poly.type
_entity_poly.pdbx_seq_one_letter_code
_entity_poly.pdbx_strand_id
1 'polypeptide(L)'
;MHLLLRDFSHERLRRNERAYAVSLRMATFYCELAKYYGPRLHGGEGLHEADVLNALQVLEQERTNIFAGQGWARENETREARELTRDYIDGMMHYFNLRANWAEWIEWSEYALAACEQLSDEKAAGAISGNLGIVYRQKGEWDKAIEFYQKDLAISERMGDVHGMAQTYNNLGFVYADKGEWDTAIAFYQQSERTS
;
A
#
# COMPACT_ATOMS: atom_id res chain seq x y z
N MET A 1 11.72 -18.38 17.15
CA MET A 1 10.71 -17.50 17.79
C MET A 1 9.29 -17.72 17.25
N HIS A 2 9.13 -18.15 15.99
CA HIS A 2 7.83 -18.26 15.29
C HIS A 2 6.88 -19.38 15.79
N LEU A 3 7.42 -20.51 16.27
CA LEU A 3 6.61 -21.60 16.84
C LEU A 3 6.15 -21.29 18.28
N LEU A 4 6.96 -20.57 19.06
CA LEU A 4 6.67 -20.22 20.46
C LEU A 4 5.48 -19.27 20.59
N LEU A 5 5.27 -18.32 19.67
CA LEU A 5 4.11 -17.42 19.70
C LEU A 5 2.82 -18.13 19.29
N ARG A 6 2.91 -19.07 18.33
CA ARG A 6 1.80 -19.96 17.93
C ARG A 6 1.41 -20.89 19.09
N ASP A 7 2.37 -21.51 19.76
CA ASP A 7 2.11 -22.48 20.82
C ASP A 7 1.69 -21.80 22.14
N PHE A 8 2.25 -20.62 22.47
CA PHE A 8 1.87 -19.82 23.65
C PHE A 8 0.41 -19.36 23.61
N SER A 9 -0.10 -19.06 22.40
CA SER A 9 -1.49 -18.66 22.20
C SER A 9 -2.47 -19.82 22.27
N HIS A 10 -2.05 -21.02 21.88
CA HIS A 10 -2.85 -22.25 21.99
C HIS A 10 -3.12 -22.68 23.44
N GLU A 11 -2.21 -22.44 24.40
CA GLU A 11 -2.29 -23.07 25.74
C GLU A 11 -2.99 -22.26 26.85
N ARG A 12 -3.11 -20.90 26.81
CA ARG A 12 -3.63 -20.16 28.02
C ARG A 12 -4.80 -19.11 28.01
N LEU A 13 -5.70 -19.00 27.03
CA LEU A 13 -6.83 -18.06 26.98
C LEU A 13 -8.17 -18.72 26.53
N ARG A 14 -9.35 -18.12 26.73
CA ARG A 14 -10.63 -18.78 26.31
C ARG A 14 -10.94 -18.54 24.82
N ARG A 15 -11.69 -19.46 24.19
CA ARG A 15 -11.74 -19.69 22.72
C ARG A 15 -12.01 -18.48 21.82
N ASN A 16 -12.89 -17.54 22.18
CA ASN A 16 -13.32 -16.47 21.26
C ASN A 16 -12.46 -15.20 21.33
N GLU A 17 -11.87 -14.88 22.48
CA GLU A 17 -10.93 -13.76 22.64
C GLU A 17 -9.51 -14.15 22.15
N ARG A 18 -9.20 -15.46 22.14
CA ARG A 18 -7.94 -16.04 21.63
C ARG A 18 -7.70 -15.77 20.15
N ALA A 19 -8.68 -16.07 19.29
CA ALA A 19 -8.47 -15.97 17.85
C ALA A 19 -8.22 -14.50 17.44
N TYR A 20 -9.00 -13.57 17.99
CA TYR A 20 -8.89 -12.14 17.73
C TYR A 20 -7.50 -11.59 18.10
N ALA A 21 -7.04 -11.83 19.33
CA ALA A 21 -5.77 -11.28 19.81
C ALA A 21 -4.53 -11.93 19.18
N VAL A 22 -4.67 -13.14 18.62
CA VAL A 22 -3.55 -13.89 18.03
C VAL A 22 -3.44 -13.60 16.55
N SER A 23 -4.56 -13.63 15.81
CA SER A 23 -4.61 -13.21 14.42
C SER A 23 -4.15 -11.77 14.26
N LEU A 24 -4.60 -10.86 15.13
CA LEU A 24 -4.13 -9.46 15.13
C LEU A 24 -2.63 -9.37 15.40
N ARG A 25 -2.11 -10.04 16.44
CA ARG A 25 -0.66 -10.00 16.76
C ARG A 25 0.22 -10.59 15.66
N MET A 26 -0.24 -11.69 15.05
CA MET A 26 0.44 -12.29 13.91
C MET A 26 0.40 -11.33 12.72
N ALA A 27 -0.77 -10.78 12.39
CA ALA A 27 -0.95 -9.81 11.32
C ALA A 27 -0.03 -8.58 11.48
N THR A 28 0.02 -7.98 12.67
CA THR A 28 0.93 -6.87 13.00
C THR A 28 2.39 -7.28 12.84
N PHE A 29 2.79 -8.45 13.32
CA PHE A 29 4.17 -8.93 13.15
C PHE A 29 4.56 -9.07 11.68
N TYR A 30 3.65 -9.52 10.82
CA TYR A 30 3.91 -9.59 9.38
C TYR A 30 3.97 -8.22 8.71
N CYS A 31 3.16 -7.25 9.13
CA CYS A 31 3.30 -5.87 8.67
C CYS A 31 4.70 -5.34 9.00
N GLU A 32 5.22 -5.61 10.20
CA GLU A 32 6.57 -5.20 10.59
C GLU A 32 7.66 -5.90 9.77
N LEU A 33 7.52 -7.20 9.50
CA LEU A 33 8.43 -7.91 8.60
C LEU A 33 8.39 -7.34 7.18
N ALA A 34 7.20 -7.07 6.65
CA ALA A 34 7.00 -6.52 5.32
C ALA A 34 7.58 -5.10 5.22
N LYS A 35 7.39 -4.24 6.23
CA LYS A 35 8.04 -2.92 6.30
C LYS A 35 9.56 -3.02 6.38
N TYR A 36 10.09 -3.99 7.12
CA TYR A 36 11.54 -4.21 7.26
C TYR A 36 12.19 -4.70 5.96
N TYR A 37 11.56 -5.65 5.28
CA TYR A 37 12.09 -6.25 4.06
C TYR A 37 11.69 -5.53 2.78
N GLY A 38 10.57 -4.81 2.76
CA GLY A 38 9.98 -4.16 1.59
C GLY A 38 10.98 -3.27 0.83
N PRO A 39 11.62 -2.27 1.48
CA PRO A 39 12.63 -1.44 0.82
C PRO A 39 13.83 -2.23 0.31
N ARG A 40 14.13 -3.39 0.92
CA ARG A 40 15.25 -4.26 0.52
C ARG A 40 14.96 -5.05 -0.75
N LEU A 41 13.68 -5.29 -1.05
CA LEU A 41 13.24 -6.05 -2.22
C LEU A 41 13.46 -5.31 -3.55
N HIS A 42 13.61 -3.98 -3.53
CA HIS A 42 13.85 -3.16 -4.74
C HIS A 42 15.30 -2.67 -4.92
N GLY A 43 16.26 -3.33 -4.26
CA GLY A 43 17.69 -3.09 -4.55
C GLY A 43 18.23 -1.80 -3.94
N GLY A 44 17.93 -1.53 -2.67
CA GLY A 44 18.69 -0.55 -1.90
C GLY A 44 20.20 -0.85 -1.98
N GLU A 45 21.01 0.19 -2.16
CA GLU A 45 22.47 0.04 -2.31
C GLU A 45 23.05 -0.82 -1.16
N GLY A 46 23.80 -1.87 -1.53
CA GLY A 46 24.51 -2.74 -0.58
C GLY A 46 23.78 -4.02 -0.14
N LEU A 47 22.64 -4.36 -0.73
CA LEU A 47 21.94 -5.61 -0.43
C LEU A 47 22.43 -6.77 -1.29
N HIS A 48 22.81 -7.87 -0.65
CA HIS A 48 23.21 -9.09 -1.36
C HIS A 48 21.97 -9.81 -1.91
N GLU A 49 22.10 -10.44 -3.07
CA GLU A 49 21.06 -11.28 -3.69
C GLU A 49 20.45 -12.29 -2.70
N ALA A 50 21.28 -12.83 -1.80
CA ALA A 50 20.85 -13.73 -0.73
C ALA A 50 19.84 -13.11 0.24
N ASP A 51 19.94 -11.81 0.54
CA ASP A 51 19.02 -11.12 1.44
C ASP A 51 17.64 -10.94 0.80
N VAL A 52 17.62 -10.64 -0.50
CA VAL A 52 16.39 -10.54 -1.31
C VAL A 52 15.71 -11.90 -1.40
N LEU A 53 16.47 -12.97 -1.70
CA LEU A 53 15.94 -14.32 -1.76
C LEU A 53 15.39 -14.80 -0.41
N ASN A 54 16.08 -14.50 0.68
CA ASN A 54 15.61 -14.84 2.03
C ASN A 54 14.33 -14.08 2.39
N ALA A 55 14.26 -12.79 2.08
CA ALA A 55 13.05 -11.99 2.28
C ALA A 55 11.85 -12.55 1.51
N LEU A 56 12.05 -12.91 0.24
CA LEU A 56 11.02 -13.54 -0.59
C LEU A 56 10.58 -14.89 -0.04
N GLN A 57 11.53 -15.72 0.42
CA GLN A 57 11.23 -17.02 1.00
C GLN A 57 10.40 -16.90 2.28
N VAL A 58 10.75 -15.96 3.17
CA VAL A 58 9.99 -15.69 4.40
C VAL A 58 8.58 -15.21 4.07
N LEU A 59 8.44 -14.25 3.14
CA LEU A 59 7.11 -13.75 2.74
C LEU A 59 6.26 -14.84 2.07
N GLU A 60 6.85 -15.72 1.26
CA GLU A 60 6.13 -16.83 0.63
C GLU A 60 5.69 -17.87 1.67
N GLN A 61 6.56 -18.21 2.62
CA GLN A 61 6.22 -19.13 3.71
C GLN A 61 5.08 -18.59 4.59
N GLU A 62 5.04 -17.27 4.78
CA GLU A 62 4.08 -16.61 5.65
C GLU A 62 2.87 -16.03 4.91
N ARG A 63 2.78 -16.23 3.59
CA ARG A 63 1.71 -15.71 2.72
C ARG A 63 0.31 -16.10 3.19
N THR A 64 0.12 -17.34 3.62
CA THR A 64 -1.17 -17.81 4.14
C THR A 64 -1.59 -17.08 5.41
N ASN A 65 -0.63 -16.67 6.24
CA ASN A 65 -0.90 -15.95 7.48
C ASN A 65 -1.19 -14.47 7.23
N ILE A 66 -0.53 -13.88 6.22
CA ILE A 66 -0.87 -12.56 5.70
C ILE A 66 -2.34 -12.57 5.23
N PHE A 67 -2.72 -13.51 4.36
CA PHE A 67 -4.11 -13.65 3.90
C PHE A 67 -5.11 -13.91 5.04
N ALA A 68 -4.73 -14.67 6.07
CA ALA A 68 -5.59 -14.89 7.23
C ALA A 68 -5.81 -13.61 8.05
N GLY A 69 -4.75 -12.82 8.31
CA GLY A 69 -4.85 -11.54 9.00
C GLY A 69 -5.74 -10.54 8.27
N GLN A 70 -5.73 -10.62 6.94
CA GLN A 70 -6.54 -9.74 6.12
C GLN A 70 -7.99 -10.20 5.99
N GLY A 71 -8.24 -11.51 5.88
CA GLY A 71 -9.58 -12.07 5.99
C GLY A 71 -10.23 -11.65 7.31
N TRP A 72 -9.47 -11.73 8.40
CA TRP A 72 -9.89 -11.20 9.69
C TRP A 72 -10.20 -9.71 9.64
N ALA A 73 -9.35 -8.87 9.04
CA ALA A 73 -9.61 -7.42 8.93
C ALA A 73 -10.91 -7.13 8.15
N ARG A 74 -11.21 -7.90 7.11
CA ARG A 74 -12.45 -7.77 6.32
C ARG A 74 -13.69 -8.18 7.10
N GLU A 75 -13.57 -9.18 7.96
CA GLU A 75 -14.67 -9.66 8.81
C GLU A 75 -14.92 -8.78 10.03
N ASN A 76 -14.00 -7.87 10.36
CA ASN A 76 -14.04 -7.05 11.57
C ASN A 76 -13.97 -5.57 11.18
N GLU A 77 -15.08 -4.83 11.27
CA GLU A 77 -15.11 -3.40 10.94
C GLU A 77 -14.63 -2.49 12.10
N THR A 78 -13.63 -2.95 12.86
CA THR A 78 -13.09 -2.24 14.01
C THR A 78 -12.03 -1.22 13.61
N ARG A 79 -11.61 -0.37 14.55
CA ARG A 79 -10.51 0.57 14.31
C ARG A 79 -9.20 -0.18 14.05
N GLU A 80 -8.94 -1.24 14.83
CA GLU A 80 -7.74 -2.07 14.73
C GLU A 80 -7.64 -2.75 13.37
N ALA A 81 -8.76 -3.22 12.82
CA ALA A 81 -8.80 -3.81 11.49
C ALA A 81 -8.48 -2.81 10.38
N ARG A 82 -8.96 -1.57 10.50
CA ARG A 82 -8.64 -0.48 9.57
C ARG A 82 -7.17 -0.09 9.64
N GLU A 83 -6.63 0.06 10.86
CA GLU A 83 -5.21 0.36 11.08
C GLU A 83 -4.33 -0.75 10.52
N LEU A 84 -4.70 -2.01 10.73
CA LEU A 84 -4.02 -3.16 10.15
C LEU A 84 -4.05 -3.14 8.61
N THR A 85 -5.20 -2.80 8.03
CA THR A 85 -5.36 -2.71 6.56
C THR A 85 -4.46 -1.64 5.95
N ARG A 86 -4.42 -0.43 6.55
CA ARG A 86 -3.50 0.64 6.14
C ARG A 86 -2.05 0.15 6.16
N ASP A 87 -1.64 -0.45 7.27
CA ASP A 87 -0.25 -0.88 7.49
C ASP A 87 0.21 -1.99 6.53
N TYR A 88 -0.71 -2.82 6.02
CA TYR A 88 -0.39 -3.84 5.02
C TYR A 88 0.09 -3.26 3.70
N ILE A 89 -0.48 -2.14 3.24
CA ILE A 89 -0.11 -1.56 1.94
C ILE A 89 1.33 -1.04 1.95
N ASP A 90 1.72 -0.34 3.01
CA ASP A 90 3.09 0.17 3.16
C ASP A 90 4.12 -0.95 3.14
N GLY A 91 3.82 -2.10 3.76
CA GLY A 91 4.72 -3.24 3.79
C GLY A 91 4.73 -4.08 2.51
N MET A 92 3.58 -4.26 1.87
CA MET A 92 3.41 -5.29 0.82
C MET A 92 3.49 -4.77 -0.60
N MET A 93 3.51 -3.45 -0.83
CA MET A 93 3.64 -2.86 -2.17
C MET A 93 4.81 -3.47 -2.95
N HIS A 94 5.97 -3.56 -2.32
CA HIS A 94 7.18 -4.12 -2.92
C HIS A 94 7.05 -5.61 -3.28
N TYR A 95 6.39 -6.39 -2.44
CA TYR A 95 6.15 -7.80 -2.70
C TYR A 95 5.26 -8.00 -3.93
N PHE A 96 4.15 -7.25 -4.03
CA PHE A 96 3.25 -7.38 -5.17
C PHE A 96 3.87 -6.89 -6.48
N ASN A 97 4.65 -5.80 -6.42
CA ASN A 97 5.40 -5.28 -7.58
C ASN A 97 6.38 -6.33 -8.14
N LEU A 98 7.20 -6.96 -7.28
CA LEU A 98 8.14 -7.99 -7.71
C LEU A 98 7.46 -9.19 -8.37
N ARG A 99 6.25 -9.53 -7.93
CA ARG A 99 5.47 -10.65 -8.46
C ARG A 99 4.59 -10.27 -9.63
N ALA A 100 4.53 -8.99 -9.98
CA ALA A 100 3.59 -8.44 -10.95
C ALA A 100 2.12 -8.82 -10.67
N ASN A 101 1.76 -8.99 -9.39
CA ASN A 101 0.40 -9.33 -8.93
C ASN A 101 -0.45 -8.06 -8.79
N TRP A 102 -0.60 -7.33 -9.90
CA TRP A 102 -1.26 -6.01 -9.90
C TRP A 102 -2.74 -6.06 -9.54
N ALA A 103 -3.44 -7.14 -9.89
CA ALA A 103 -4.87 -7.29 -9.56
C ALA A 103 -5.09 -7.37 -8.05
N GLU A 104 -4.28 -8.17 -7.35
CA GLU A 104 -4.28 -8.22 -5.90
C GLU A 104 -3.88 -6.85 -5.35
N TRP A 105 -2.74 -6.29 -5.75
CA TRP A 105 -2.31 -5.00 -5.22
C TRP A 105 -3.35 -3.87 -5.35
N ILE A 106 -4.10 -3.81 -6.46
CA ILE A 106 -5.19 -2.84 -6.68
C ILE A 106 -6.34 -3.07 -5.68
N GLU A 107 -6.88 -4.29 -5.61
CA GLU A 107 -7.99 -4.62 -4.70
C GLU A 107 -7.65 -4.24 -3.26
N TRP A 108 -6.41 -4.50 -2.87
CA TRP A 108 -5.89 -4.21 -1.54
C TRP A 108 -5.75 -2.72 -1.28
N SER A 109 -5.21 -1.99 -2.26
CA SER A 109 -5.01 -0.55 -2.16
C SER A 109 -6.35 0.19 -2.10
N GLU A 110 -7.36 -0.26 -2.85
CA GLU A 110 -8.72 0.29 -2.78
C GLU A 110 -9.36 0.07 -1.40
N TYR A 111 -9.19 -1.13 -0.83
CA TYR A 111 -9.68 -1.44 0.52
C TYR A 111 -8.96 -0.61 1.60
N ALA A 112 -7.63 -0.47 1.49
CA ALA A 112 -6.84 0.36 2.40
C ALA A 112 -7.16 1.85 2.27
N LEU A 113 -7.42 2.34 1.06
CA LEU A 113 -7.85 3.72 0.85
C LEU A 113 -9.14 4.02 1.61
N ALA A 114 -10.14 3.14 1.50
CA ALA A 114 -11.39 3.27 2.27
C ALA A 114 -11.16 3.21 3.79
N ALA A 115 -10.22 2.38 4.26
CA ALA A 115 -9.84 2.33 5.66
C ALA A 115 -9.19 3.64 6.13
N CYS A 116 -8.27 4.21 5.35
CA CYS A 116 -7.62 5.49 5.65
C CYS A 116 -8.63 6.64 5.71
N GLU A 117 -9.59 6.69 4.79
CA GLU A 117 -10.66 7.69 4.80
C GLU A 117 -11.51 7.61 6.07
N GLN A 118 -11.87 6.41 6.50
CA GLN A 118 -12.64 6.19 7.73
C GLN A 118 -11.82 6.53 8.99
N LEU A 119 -10.49 6.43 8.91
CA LEU A 119 -9.58 6.83 9.98
C LEU A 119 -9.21 8.33 9.92
N SER A 120 -9.68 9.06 8.91
CA SER A 120 -9.24 10.43 8.59
C SER A 120 -7.73 10.57 8.43
N ASP A 121 -7.06 9.51 7.95
CA ASP A 121 -5.61 9.48 7.68
C ASP A 121 -5.35 9.99 6.26
N GLU A 122 -5.43 11.31 6.08
CA GLU A 122 -5.29 11.96 4.78
C GLU A 122 -3.94 11.66 4.13
N LYS A 123 -2.87 11.63 4.92
CA LYS A 123 -1.53 11.34 4.43
C LYS A 123 -1.45 9.97 3.77
N ALA A 124 -1.93 8.92 4.45
CA ALA A 124 -1.95 7.58 3.90
C ALA A 124 -2.90 7.48 2.70
N ALA A 125 -4.07 8.13 2.76
CA ALA A 125 -5.03 8.14 1.66
C ALA A 125 -4.45 8.79 0.38
N GLY A 126 -3.70 9.89 0.50
CA GLY A 126 -3.01 10.54 -0.62
C GLY A 126 -1.98 9.60 -1.25
N ALA A 127 -1.06 9.07 -0.43
CA ALA A 127 -0.04 8.14 -0.89
C ALA A 127 -0.63 6.91 -1.62
N ILE A 128 -1.68 6.30 -1.07
CA ILE A 128 -2.35 5.16 -1.70
C ILE A 128 -3.01 5.57 -3.03
N SER A 129 -3.66 6.74 -3.07
CA SER A 129 -4.30 7.27 -4.29
C SER A 129 -3.26 7.51 -5.38
N GLY A 130 -2.15 8.19 -5.08
CA GLY A 130 -1.07 8.42 -6.05
C GLY A 130 -0.51 7.11 -6.62
N ASN A 131 -0.30 6.09 -5.77
CA ASN A 131 0.17 4.78 -6.23
C ASN A 131 -0.86 4.08 -7.11
N LEU A 132 -2.15 4.10 -6.76
CA LEU A 132 -3.22 3.53 -7.59
C LEU A 132 -3.26 4.22 -8.96
N GLY A 133 -3.05 5.53 -9.01
CA GLY A 133 -2.89 6.30 -10.24
C GLY A 133 -1.76 5.76 -11.13
N ILE A 134 -0.60 5.43 -10.54
CA ILE A 134 0.54 4.86 -11.28
C ILE A 134 0.17 3.53 -11.91
N VAL A 135 -0.46 2.63 -11.15
CA VAL A 135 -0.78 1.29 -11.65
C VAL A 135 -1.87 1.32 -12.72
N TYR A 136 -2.92 2.12 -12.53
CA TYR A 136 -3.95 2.26 -13.56
C TYR A 136 -3.40 2.88 -14.85
N ARG A 137 -2.46 3.83 -14.74
CA ARG A 137 -1.74 4.37 -15.90
C ARG A 137 -0.95 3.27 -16.62
N GLN A 138 -0.18 2.47 -15.90
CA GLN A 138 0.62 1.37 -16.49
C GLN A 138 -0.26 0.32 -17.18
N LYS A 139 -1.50 0.13 -16.71
CA LYS A 139 -2.50 -0.74 -17.35
C LYS A 139 -3.19 -0.13 -18.57
N GLY A 140 -2.96 1.15 -18.87
CA GLY A 140 -3.66 1.89 -19.92
C GLY A 140 -5.09 2.31 -19.54
N GLU A 141 -5.49 2.15 -18.28
CA GLU A 141 -6.78 2.61 -17.75
C GLU A 141 -6.67 4.09 -17.33
N TRP A 142 -6.40 4.97 -18.31
CA TRP A 142 -6.01 6.35 -18.07
C TRP A 142 -7.03 7.19 -17.31
N ASP A 143 -8.33 6.99 -17.55
CA ASP A 143 -9.37 7.77 -16.87
C ASP A 143 -9.43 7.46 -15.37
N LYS A 144 -9.24 6.18 -14.98
CA LYS A 144 -9.12 5.82 -13.56
C LYS A 144 -7.84 6.38 -12.95
N ALA A 145 -6.74 6.37 -13.70
CA ALA A 145 -5.49 6.96 -13.22
C ALA A 145 -5.68 8.45 -12.90
N ILE A 146 -6.37 9.18 -13.77
CA ILE A 146 -6.72 10.60 -13.55
C ILE A 146 -7.57 10.77 -12.29
N GLU A 147 -8.59 9.95 -12.07
CA GLU A 147 -9.45 10.02 -10.87
C GLU A 147 -8.61 9.88 -9.58
N PHE A 148 -7.72 8.90 -9.52
CA PHE A 148 -6.86 8.69 -8.35
C PHE A 148 -5.82 9.80 -8.17
N TYR A 149 -5.22 10.31 -9.24
CA TYR A 149 -4.31 11.45 -9.13
C TYR A 149 -5.04 12.74 -8.75
N GLN A 150 -6.28 12.98 -9.20
CA GLN A 150 -7.06 14.13 -8.74
C GLN A 150 -7.39 14.04 -7.25
N LYS A 151 -7.67 12.83 -6.75
CA LYS A 151 -7.88 12.57 -5.33
C LYS A 151 -6.62 12.85 -4.50
N ASP A 152 -5.48 12.34 -4.96
CA ASP A 152 -4.17 12.61 -4.35
C ASP A 152 -3.87 14.12 -4.32
N LEU A 153 -4.05 14.82 -5.44
CA LEU A 153 -3.86 16.27 -5.55
C LEU A 153 -4.75 17.03 -4.55
N ALA A 154 -6.04 16.69 -4.48
CA ALA A 154 -6.98 17.34 -3.56
C ALA A 154 -6.59 17.11 -2.09
N ILE A 155 -5.96 15.98 -1.76
CA ILE A 155 -5.41 15.70 -0.44
C ILE A 155 -4.17 16.54 -0.20
N SER A 156 -3.21 16.56 -1.12
CA SER A 156 -1.98 17.36 -1.02
C SER A 156 -2.31 18.85 -0.84
N GLU A 157 -3.30 19.37 -1.55
CA GLU A 157 -3.79 20.75 -1.39
C GLU A 157 -4.31 21.03 0.02
N ARG A 158 -5.15 20.15 0.58
CA ARG A 158 -5.67 20.30 1.96
C ARG A 158 -4.57 20.22 3.00
N MET A 159 -3.57 19.37 2.77
CA MET A 159 -2.42 19.21 3.65
C MET A 159 -1.36 20.32 3.48
N GLY A 160 -1.45 21.14 2.43
CA GLY A 160 -0.40 22.08 2.06
C GLY A 160 0.90 21.41 1.61
N ASP A 161 0.83 20.16 1.14
CA ASP A 161 1.98 19.41 0.63
C ASP A 161 2.32 19.84 -0.80
N VAL A 162 3.06 20.93 -0.89
CA VAL A 162 3.51 21.54 -2.14
C VAL A 162 4.34 20.55 -2.99
N HIS A 163 5.15 19.71 -2.35
CA HIS A 163 5.95 18.71 -3.06
C HIS A 163 5.07 17.62 -3.66
N GLY A 164 4.13 17.10 -2.87
CA GLY A 164 3.12 16.14 -3.34
C GLY A 164 2.33 16.69 -4.52
N MET A 165 1.83 17.94 -4.42
CA MET A 165 1.11 18.61 -5.51
C MET A 165 1.93 18.65 -6.81
N ALA A 166 3.20 19.07 -6.75
CA ALA A 166 4.07 19.11 -7.93
C ALA A 166 4.24 17.72 -8.55
N GLN A 167 4.49 16.69 -7.73
CA GLN A 167 4.59 15.31 -8.21
C GLN A 167 3.30 14.83 -8.88
N THR A 168 2.14 15.10 -8.28
CA THR A 168 0.84 14.69 -8.82
C THR A 168 0.50 15.42 -10.11
N TYR A 169 0.83 16.71 -10.24
CA TYR A 169 0.70 17.45 -11.50
C TYR A 169 1.55 16.84 -12.61
N ASN A 170 2.81 16.49 -12.32
CA ASN A 170 3.67 15.83 -13.30
C ASN A 170 3.10 14.47 -13.73
N ASN A 171 2.56 13.70 -12.79
CA ASN A 171 1.90 12.43 -13.06
C ASN A 171 0.64 12.57 -13.93
N LEU A 172 -0.20 13.58 -13.65
CA LEU A 172 -1.34 13.92 -14.52
C LEU A 172 -0.87 14.29 -15.93
N GLY A 173 0.19 15.09 -16.04
CA GLY A 173 0.81 15.42 -17.32
C GLY A 173 1.19 14.18 -18.12
N PHE A 174 1.83 13.20 -17.47
CA PHE A 174 2.15 11.92 -18.10
C PHE A 174 0.92 11.15 -18.57
N VAL A 175 -0.16 11.09 -17.80
CA VAL A 175 -1.37 10.37 -18.21
C VAL A 175 -2.02 11.02 -19.43
N TYR A 176 -2.12 12.35 -19.45
CA TYR A 176 -2.69 13.07 -20.60
C TYR A 176 -1.80 12.95 -21.85
N ALA A 177 -0.48 12.92 -21.69
CA ALA A 177 0.45 12.63 -22.77
C ALA A 177 0.24 11.22 -23.34
N ASP A 178 0.09 10.20 -22.46
CA ASP A 178 -0.19 8.82 -22.89
C ASP A 178 -1.55 8.71 -23.61
N LYS A 179 -2.54 9.54 -23.26
CA LYS A 179 -3.83 9.67 -23.98
C LYS A 179 -3.71 10.39 -25.34
N GLY A 180 -2.60 11.05 -25.62
CA GLY A 180 -2.42 11.91 -26.80
C GLY A 180 -2.99 13.33 -26.66
N GLU A 181 -3.39 13.73 -25.45
CA GLU A 181 -3.90 15.06 -25.12
C GLU A 181 -2.75 16.00 -24.72
N TRP A 182 -1.89 16.33 -25.69
CA TRP A 182 -0.62 17.02 -25.46
C TRP A 182 -0.76 18.42 -24.86
N ASP A 183 -1.78 19.19 -25.26
CA ASP A 183 -2.01 20.55 -24.72
C ASP A 183 -2.34 20.49 -23.22
N THR A 184 -3.17 19.54 -22.82
CA THR A 184 -3.51 19.29 -21.41
C THR A 184 -2.28 18.82 -20.63
N ALA A 185 -1.48 17.92 -21.21
CA ALA A 185 -0.26 17.44 -20.59
C ALA A 185 0.73 18.59 -20.32
N ILE A 186 0.96 19.46 -21.30
CA ILE A 186 1.83 20.64 -21.17
C ILE A 186 1.33 21.57 -20.06
N ALA A 187 0.02 21.81 -19.98
CA ALA A 187 -0.54 22.64 -18.92
C ALA A 187 -0.25 22.07 -17.52
N PHE A 188 -0.36 20.75 -17.35
CA PHE A 188 -0.03 20.08 -16.09
C PHE A 188 1.47 20.11 -15.77
N TYR A 189 2.35 19.92 -16.74
CA TYR A 189 3.80 20.06 -16.53
C TYR A 189 4.17 21.49 -16.10
N GLN A 190 3.60 22.51 -16.74
CA GLN A 190 3.80 23.90 -16.32
C GLN A 190 3.29 24.16 -14.90
N GLN A 191 2.19 23.52 -14.51
CA GLN A 191 1.66 23.64 -13.16
C GLN A 191 2.59 22.97 -12.14
N SER A 192 3.16 21.81 -12.47
CA SER A 192 4.20 21.16 -11.66
C SER A 192 5.40 22.09 -11.44
N GLU A 193 5.94 22.69 -12.51
CA GLU A 193 7.11 23.59 -12.41
C GLU A 193 6.85 24.85 -11.59
N ARG A 194 5.60 25.36 -11.60
CA ARG A 194 5.21 26.51 -10.75
C ARG A 194 5.05 26.14 -9.29
N THR A 195 4.82 24.85 -9.02
CA THR A 195 4.54 24.33 -7.68
C THR A 195 5.79 23.75 -7.01
N SER A 196 6.84 23.39 -7.77
CA SER A 196 8.14 22.89 -7.26
C SER A 196 9.06 23.99 -6.75
#